data_AF-A0A535Z0R7-F1
#
_entry.id   AF-A0A535Z0R7-F1
#
_cell.length_a   1.000
_cell.length_b   1.000
_cell.length_c   1.000
_cell.angle_alpha   90.00
_cell.angle_beta   90.00
_cell.angle_gamma   90.00
#
_symmetry.space_group_name_H-M   'P 1'
#
loop_
_entity.id
_entity.type
_entity.pdbx_description
1 polymer ?
#
loop_
_entity_poly.entity_id
_entity_poly.type
_entity_poly.pdbx_seq_one_letter_code
_entity_poly.pdbx_strand_id
1 'polypeptide(L)' 'MLPFAFIVYLLFWAVILVLAVWLVMWAIRRFPGRDRGNTALSILNERFARGEIDQAEYDSRKAVLTKTS' A
#
# COMPACT_ATOMS: atom_id res chain seq x y z
N MET A 1 -15.12 30.06 30.98
CA MET A 1 -13.87 29.39 30.58
C MET A 1 -14.12 28.78 29.21
N LEU A 2 -13.49 29.27 28.15
CA LEU A 2 -14.04 29.30 26.78
C LEU A 2 -13.93 27.95 26.02
N PRO A 3 -15.03 27.17 25.88
CA PRO A 3 -15.03 25.90 25.12
C PRO A 3 -14.82 26.10 23.62
N PHE A 4 -14.98 27.33 23.12
CA PHE A 4 -14.80 27.68 21.71
C PHE A 4 -13.37 27.47 21.21
N ALA A 5 -12.36 27.72 22.06
CA ALA A 5 -10.96 27.52 21.69
C ALA A 5 -10.64 26.05 21.39
N PHE A 6 -11.27 25.12 22.14
CA PHE A 6 -11.10 23.68 21.92
C PHE A 6 -11.73 23.22 20.60
N ILE A 7 -12.89 23.77 20.24
CA ILE A 7 -13.57 23.45 18.98
C ILE A 7 -12.74 23.91 17.79
N VAL A 8 -12.20 25.13 17.84
CA VAL A 8 -11.33 25.66 16.76
C VAL A 8 -10.05 24.83 16.62
N TYR A 9 -9.44 24.43 17.74
CA TYR A 9 -8.28 23.55 17.74
C TYR A 9 -8.60 22.19 17.09
N LEU A 10 -9.73 21.58 17.45
CA LEU A 10 -10.13 20.27 16.92
C LEU A 10 -10.45 20.33 15.42
N LEU A 11 -11.10 21.40 14.96
CA LEU A 11 -11.35 21.65 13.54
C LEU A 11 -10.05 21.86 12.76
N PHE A 12 -9.10 22.62 13.31
CA PHE A 12 -7.80 22.84 12.69
C PHE A 12 -7.04 21.52 12.49
N TRP A 13 -7.01 20.67 13.52
CA TRP A 13 -6.41 19.34 13.43
C TRP A 13 -7.15 18.41 12.47
N ALA A 14 -8.48 18.46 12.42
CA ALA A 14 -9.26 17.69 11.46
C ALA A 14 -8.92 18.07 10.01
N VAL A 15 -8.76 19.37 9.72
CA VAL A 15 -8.35 19.85 8.39
C VAL A 15 -6.94 19.36 8.05
N ILE A 16 -5.99 19.46 8.99
CA ILE A 16 -4.63 18.93 8.80
C ILE A 16 -4.65 17.42 8.51
N LEU A 17 -5.44 16.66 9.26
CA LEU A 17 -5.57 15.21 9.09
C LEU A 17 -6.11 14.88 7.69
N VAL A 18 -7.18 15.56 7.27
CA VAL A 18 -7.75 15.39 5.93
C VAL A 18 -6.73 15.73 4.85
N LEU A 19 -5.99 16.83 5.00
CA LEU A 19 -4.95 17.23 4.06
C LEU A 19 -3.82 16.19 3.98
N ALA A 20 -3.38 15.66 5.12
CA ALA A 20 -2.36 14.62 5.19
C ALA A 20 -2.82 13.32 4.51
N VAL A 21 -4.02 12.83 4.82
CA VAL A 21 -4.60 11.64 4.19
C VAL A 21 -4.76 11.85 2.68
N TRP A 22 -5.22 13.02 2.27
CA TRP A 22 -5.37 13.36 0.86
C TRP A 22 -4.02 13.39 0.12
N LEU A 23 -2.98 13.98 0.71
CA LEU A 23 -1.62 13.98 0.18
C LEU A 23 -1.04 12.57 0.06
N VAL A 24 -1.24 11.72 1.08
CA VAL A 24 -0.78 10.33 1.06
C VAL A 24 -1.50 9.53 -0.02
N MET A 25 -2.83 9.64 -0.10
CA MET A 25 -3.63 8.97 -1.12
C MET A 25 -3.26 9.46 -2.54
N TRP A 26 -3.01 10.76 -2.70
CA TRP A 26 -2.53 11.33 -3.95
C TRP A 26 -1.13 10.82 -4.31
N ALA A 27 -0.20 10.75 -3.35
CA ALA A 27 1.14 10.23 -3.56
C ALA A 27 1.11 8.75 -3.98
N ILE A 28 0.33 7.91 -3.31
CA ILE A 28 0.14 6.49 -3.69
C ILE A 28 -0.37 6.38 -5.12
N ARG A 29 -1.38 7.17 -5.50
CA ARG A 29 -1.92 7.21 -6.87
C ARG A 29 -0.93 7.77 -7.90
N ARG A 30 -0.05 8.69 -7.49
CA ARG A 30 0.95 9.33 -8.36
C ARG A 30 2.19 8.47 -8.58
N PHE A 31 2.43 7.47 -7.73
CA PHE A 31 3.46 6.45 -7.91
C PHE A 31 2.86 5.10 -8.32
N PRO A 32 2.36 4.92 -9.57
CA PRO A 32 1.94 3.61 -10.08
C PRO A 32 3.14 2.67 -10.39
N GLY A 33 4.29 2.90 -9.75
CA GLY A 33 5.59 2.39 -10.21
C GLY A 33 6.38 1.53 -9.23
N ARG A 34 6.03 1.47 -7.93
CA ARG A 34 6.88 0.77 -6.94
C ARG A 34 6.34 -0.58 -6.44
N ASP A 35 5.08 -0.89 -6.73
CA ASP A 35 4.47 -2.16 -6.31
C ASP A 35 4.40 -3.22 -7.41
N ARG A 36 5.06 -3.06 -8.57
CA ARG A 36 5.08 -4.16 -9.57
C ARG A 36 5.67 -5.45 -9.00
N GLY A 37 6.70 -5.35 -8.15
CA GLY A 37 7.26 -6.50 -7.45
C GLY A 37 6.29 -7.12 -6.45
N ASN A 38 5.55 -6.29 -5.72
CA ASN A 38 4.57 -6.73 -4.73
C ASN A 38 3.31 -7.34 -5.41
N THR A 39 2.86 -6.76 -6.52
CA THR A 39 1.78 -7.28 -7.37
C THR A 39 2.18 -8.59 -8.05
N ALA A 40 3.38 -8.70 -8.60
CA ALA A 40 3.85 -9.95 -9.23
C ALA A 40 3.96 -11.07 -8.20
N LEU A 41 4.48 -10.77 -7.00
CA LEU A 41 4.56 -11.73 -5.90
C LEU A 41 3.16 -12.10 -5.36
N SER A 42 2.23 -11.14 -5.25
CA SER A 42 0.86 -11.42 -4.79
C SER A 42 0.12 -12.33 -5.77
N ILE A 43 0.26 -12.10 -7.08
CA ILE A 43 -0.31 -12.95 -8.13
C ILE A 43 0.31 -14.36 -8.08
N LEU A 44 1.62 -14.47 -7.87
CA LEU A 44 2.31 -15.76 -7.76
C LEU A 44 1.81 -16.55 -6.53
N ASN A 45 1.67 -15.89 -5.37
CA ASN A 45 1.15 -16.50 -4.15
C ASN A 45 -0.29 -17.00 -4.33
N GLU A 46 -1.14 -16.21 -4.99
CA GLU A 46 -2.54 -16.59 -5.20
C GLU A 46 -2.67 -17.82 -6.11
N ARG A 47 -1.85 -17.92 -7.15
CA ARG A 47 -1.82 -19.12 -8.02
C ARG A 47 -1.33 -20.36 -7.30
N PHE A 48 -0.34 -20.24 -6.41
CA PHE A 48 0.12 -21.34 -5.58
C PHE A 48 -0.96 -21.80 -4.59
N ALA A 49 -1.65 -20.85 -3.94
CA ALA A 49 -2.76 -21.16 -3.03
C ALA A 49 -3.94 -21.84 -3.73
N ARG A 50 -4.19 -21.50 -5.00
CA ARG A 50 -5.18 -22.17 -5.86
C ARG A 50 -4.72 -23.55 -6.35
N GLY A 51 -3.45 -23.91 -6.16
CA GLY A 51 -2.86 -25.15 -6.68
C GLY A 51 -2.64 -25.15 -8.20
N GLU A 52 -2.65 -23.97 -8.84
CA GLU A 52 -2.39 -23.84 -10.28
C GLU A 52 -0.90 -24.02 -10.64
N ILE A 53 -0.02 -23.86 -9.66
CA ILE A 53 1.43 -24.05 -9.77
C ILE A 53 1.94 -24.90 -8.62
N ASP A 54 2.96 -25.71 -8.90
CA ASP A 54 3.62 -26.54 -7.89
C ASP A 54 4.71 -25.77 -7.12
N GLN A 55 5.12 -26.31 -5.97
CA GLN A 55 6.15 -25.72 -5.09
C GLN A 55 7.45 -25.40 -5.82
N ALA A 56 7.91 -26.32 -6.69
CA ALA A 56 9.14 -26.12 -7.47
C ALA A 56 9.03 -24.93 -8.45
N GLU A 57 7.86 -24.73 -9.05
CA GLU A 57 7.60 -23.63 -9.97
C GLU A 57 7.45 -22.30 -9.21
N TYR A 58 6.79 -22.34 -8.06
CA TYR A 58 6.66 -21.19 -7.15
C TYR A 58 8.03 -20.69 -6.69
N ASP A 59 8.91 -21.57 -6.21
CA ASP A 59 10.22 -21.19 -5.68
C ASP A 59 11.14 -20.61 -6.76
N SER A 60 11.13 -21.21 -7.95
CA SER A 60 11.89 -20.71 -9.11
C SER A 60 11.46 -19.29 -9.51
N ARG A 61 10.14 -19.05 -9.61
CA ARG A 61 9.60 -17.73 -9.99
C ARG A 61 9.79 -16.69 -8.89
N LYS A 62 9.64 -17.08 -7.62
CA LYS A 62 9.89 -16.23 -6.46
C LYS A 62 11.35 -15.76 -6.42
N ALA A 63 12.31 -16.65 -6.71
CA ALA A 63 13.73 -16.31 -6.76
C ALA A 63 14.03 -15.26 -7.85
N VAL A 64 13.41 -15.37 -9.04
CA VAL A 64 13.57 -14.39 -10.12
C VAL A 64 12.98 -13.02 -9.75
N LEU A 65 11.77 -13.01 -9.17
CA LEU A 65 11.09 -11.77 -8.77
C LEU A 65 11.85 -11.01 -7.67
N THR A 66 12.47 -11.74 -6.73
CA THR A 66 13.23 -11.15 -5.61
C THR A 66 14.60 -10.62 -6.04
N LYS A 67 15.17 -11.15 -7.13
CA LYS A 67 16.48 -10.75 -7.65
C LYS A 67 16.45 -9.48 -8.52
N THR A 68 15.26 -9.03 -8.93
CA THR A 68 15.07 -7.91 -9.87
C THR A 68 14.71 -6.58 -9.16
N SER A 69 14.63 -6.56 -7.82
CA SER A 69 14.42 -5.36 -6.99
C SER A 69 15.73 -4.77 -6.48
#